data_AF-A0A437DMM2-F1
#
_entry.id   AF-A0A437DMM2-F1
#
_cell.length_a   1.000
_cell.length_b   1.000
_cell.length_c   1.000
_cell.angle_alpha   90.00
_cell.angle_beta   90.00
_cell.angle_gamma   90.00
#
_symmetry.space_group_name_H-M   'P 1'
#
loop_
_entity.id
_entity.type
_entity.pdbx_description
1 polymer ?
#
loop_
_entity_poly.entity_id
_entity_poly.type
_entity_poly.pdbx_seq_one_letter_code
_entity_poly.pdbx_strand_id
1 'polypeptide(L)'
;MVGEVGEVAELFQWRGEVAEGLPGWTESEREQLAHELSDVMIYLVELAEKCRVDLPQAVLRKMALNRLKYPASKVHGSAKKYTEYKD
;
A
#
# COMPACT_ATOMS: atom_id res chain seq x y z
N MET A 1 -12.69 2.06 -7.04
CA MET A 1 -11.84 1.56 -5.91
C MET A 1 -11.58 0.07 -5.98
N VAL A 2 -12.55 -0.82 -5.71
CA VAL A 2 -12.28 -2.29 -5.76
C VAL A 2 -11.87 -2.72 -7.17
N GLY A 3 -12.48 -2.13 -8.20
CA GLY A 3 -12.07 -2.28 -9.60
C GLY A 3 -10.60 -1.90 -9.80
N GLU A 4 -10.23 -0.64 -9.53
CA GLU A 4 -8.83 -0.18 -9.71
C GLU A 4 -7.80 -1.02 -8.94
N VAL A 5 -8.13 -1.48 -7.72
CA VAL A 5 -7.23 -2.38 -6.98
C VAL A 5 -7.05 -3.71 -7.71
N GLY A 6 -8.10 -4.19 -8.38
CA GLY A 6 -8.04 -5.31 -9.30
C GLY A 6 -7.13 -5.03 -10.50
N GLU A 7 -7.27 -3.87 -11.13
CA GLU A 7 -6.43 -3.46 -12.28
C GLU A 7 -4.95 -3.36 -11.88
N VAL A 8 -4.63 -2.79 -10.71
CA VAL A 8 -3.28 -2.86 -10.14
C VAL A 8 -2.83 -4.33 -9.99
N ALA A 9 -3.66 -5.22 -9.44
CA ALA A 9 -3.30 -6.62 -9.26
C ALA A 9 -3.07 -7.36 -10.59
N GLU A 10 -3.83 -7.04 -11.64
CA GLU A 10 -3.70 -7.62 -12.98
C GLU A 10 -2.32 -7.35 -13.59
N LEU A 11 -1.69 -6.20 -13.31
CA LEU A 11 -0.34 -5.88 -13.77
C LEU A 11 0.74 -6.83 -13.20
N PHE A 12 0.49 -7.39 -12.01
CA PHE A 12 1.43 -8.25 -11.29
C PHE A 12 1.10 -9.75 -11.40
N GLN A 13 -0.12 -10.12 -11.80
CA GLN A 13 -0.67 -11.48 -11.64
C GLN A 13 0.21 -12.61 -12.24
N TRP A 14 0.99 -12.32 -13.29
CA TRP A 14 1.87 -13.28 -13.97
C TRP A 14 3.37 -12.97 -13.86
N ARG A 15 3.77 -12.01 -13.02
CA ARG A 15 5.16 -11.52 -12.94
C ARG A 15 6.08 -12.32 -12.00
N GLY A 16 5.55 -13.23 -11.18
CA GLY A 16 6.33 -13.93 -10.15
C GLY A 16 6.83 -12.97 -9.06
N GLU A 17 8.03 -13.20 -8.52
CA GLU A 17 8.65 -12.25 -7.59
C GLU A 17 9.09 -10.98 -8.33
N VAL A 18 8.59 -9.83 -7.88
CA VAL A 18 8.93 -8.53 -8.47
C VAL A 18 9.93 -7.80 -7.59
N ALA A 19 11.08 -7.48 -8.16
CA ALA A 19 12.14 -6.74 -7.46
C ALA A 19 11.80 -5.26 -7.28
N GLU A 20 12.36 -4.65 -6.24
CA GLU A 20 12.26 -3.21 -5.99
C GLU A 20 12.75 -2.42 -7.20
N GLY A 21 12.06 -1.32 -7.51
CA GLY A 21 12.38 -0.48 -8.66
C GLY A 21 11.95 -1.06 -10.01
N LEU A 22 11.34 -2.26 -10.04
CA LEU A 22 10.75 -2.90 -11.22
C LEU A 22 11.75 -3.11 -12.39
N PRO A 23 12.97 -3.63 -12.15
CA PRO A 23 13.93 -3.89 -13.23
C PRO A 23 13.31 -4.87 -14.25
N GLY A 24 13.33 -4.51 -15.53
CA GLY A 24 12.70 -5.28 -16.60
C GLY A 24 11.29 -4.82 -17.00
N TRP A 25 10.72 -3.83 -16.30
CA TRP A 25 9.51 -3.14 -16.76
C TRP A 25 9.88 -2.04 -17.75
N THR A 26 9.16 -2.03 -18.87
CA THR A 26 9.17 -0.97 -19.88
C THR A 26 8.55 0.31 -19.33
N GLU A 27 8.81 1.44 -20.00
CA GLU A 27 8.23 2.72 -19.60
C GLU A 27 6.70 2.71 -19.64
N SER A 28 6.13 2.09 -20.68
CA SER A 28 4.67 1.97 -20.82
C SER A 28 4.04 1.17 -19.68
N GLU A 29 4.67 0.07 -19.25
CA GLU A 29 4.17 -0.72 -18.10
C GLU A 29 4.26 0.08 -16.78
N ARG A 30 5.27 0.94 -16.63
CA ARG A 30 5.40 1.82 -15.46
C ARG A 30 4.36 2.94 -15.48
N GLU A 31 4.07 3.48 -16.65
CA GLU A 31 3.02 4.48 -16.84
C GLU A 31 1.64 3.89 -16.53
N GLN A 32 1.34 2.69 -17.03
CA GLN A 32 0.12 1.96 -16.68
C GLN A 32 0.01 1.73 -15.16
N LEU A 33 1.08 1.25 -14.51
CA LEU A 33 1.08 1.10 -13.06
C LEU A 33 0.82 2.42 -12.34
N ALA A 34 1.41 3.52 -12.80
CA ALA A 34 1.20 4.84 -12.22
C ALA A 34 -0.26 5.30 -12.37
N HIS A 35 -0.91 5.00 -13.50
CA HIS A 35 -2.31 5.31 -13.73
C HIS A 35 -3.21 4.53 -12.76
N GLU A 36 -3.06 3.21 -12.69
CA GLU A 36 -3.91 2.38 -11.82
C GLU A 36 -3.73 2.70 -10.34
N LEU A 37 -2.50 2.98 -9.89
CA LEU A 37 -2.25 3.47 -8.54
C LEU A 37 -2.90 4.83 -8.28
N SER A 38 -2.93 5.71 -9.29
CA SER A 38 -3.58 7.01 -9.18
C SER A 38 -5.09 6.87 -9.09
N ASP A 39 -5.71 5.97 -9.85
CA ASP A 39 -7.15 5.74 -9.79
C ASP A 39 -7.59 5.17 -8.44
N VAL A 40 -6.80 4.26 -7.85
CA VAL A 40 -7.00 3.82 -6.45
C VAL A 40 -6.99 5.02 -5.50
N MET A 41 -5.99 5.90 -5.62
CA MET A 41 -5.84 7.06 -4.75
C MET A 41 -6.99 8.06 -4.92
N ILE A 42 -7.40 8.35 -6.15
CA ILE A 42 -8.50 9.27 -6.48
C ILE A 42 -9.78 8.79 -5.80
N TYR A 43 -10.15 7.52 -5.98
CA TYR A 43 -11.36 6.99 -5.35
C TYR A 43 -11.26 6.93 -3.83
N LEU A 44 -10.07 6.66 -3.27
CA LEU A 44 -9.87 6.64 -1.82
C LEU A 44 -10.08 8.04 -1.21
N VAL A 45 -9.53 9.08 -1.85
CA VAL A 45 -9.71 10.48 -1.42
C VAL A 45 -11.17 10.89 -1.55
N GLU A 46 -11.83 10.58 -2.67
CA GLU A 46 -13.25 10.87 -2.88
C GLU A 46 -14.13 10.18 -1.82
N LEU A 47 -13.83 8.91 -1.50
CA LEU A 47 -14.55 8.17 -0.46
C LEU A 47 -14.36 8.80 0.92
N ALA A 48 -13.13 9.20 1.27
CA ALA A 48 -12.86 9.87 2.53
C ALA A 48 -13.67 11.17 2.66
N GLU A 49 -13.73 11.97 1.60
CA GLU A 49 -14.54 13.20 1.57
C GLU A 49 -16.03 12.90 1.79
N LYS A 50 -16.60 11.94 1.03
CA LYS A 50 -18.00 11.52 1.19
C LYS A 50 -18.31 11.02 2.61
N CYS A 51 -17.36 10.36 3.25
CA CYS A 51 -17.48 9.87 4.62
C CYS A 51 -17.10 10.91 5.69
N ARG A 52 -16.70 12.12 5.31
CA ARG A 52 -16.20 13.18 6.21
C ARG A 52 -15.04 12.73 7.09
N VAL A 53 -14.13 11.96 6.51
CA VAL A 53 -12.91 11.49 7.16
C VAL A 53 -11.77 12.42 6.78
N ASP A 54 -11.16 13.06 7.78
CA ASP A 54 -9.84 13.69 7.62
C ASP A 54 -8.79 12.60 7.42
N LEU A 55 -8.60 12.22 6.15
CA LEU A 55 -7.73 11.12 5.76
C LEU A 55 -6.26 11.38 6.14
N PRO A 56 -5.66 12.57 5.91
CA PRO A 56 -4.31 12.87 6.39
C PRO A 56 -4.15 12.65 7.90
N GLN A 57 -5.05 13.18 8.73
CA GLN A 57 -4.96 12.98 10.18
C GLN A 57 -5.21 11.52 10.59
N ALA A 58 -6.12 10.82 9.90
CA ALA A 58 -6.35 9.40 10.13
C ALA A 58 -5.10 8.54 9.86
N VAL A 59 -4.36 8.85 8.79
CA VAL A 59 -3.08 8.19 8.46
C VAL A 59 -2.05 8.43 9.56
N LEU A 60 -1.88 9.68 10.02
CA LEU A 60 -0.93 10.00 11.11
C LEU A 60 -1.26 9.23 12.40
N ARG A 61 -2.54 9.18 12.80
CA ARG A 61 -2.98 8.38 13.94
C ARG A 61 -2.70 6.89 13.74
N LYS A 62 -2.95 6.36 12.54
CA LYS A 62 -2.67 4.95 12.22
C LYS A 62 -1.18 4.63 12.28
N MET A 63 -0.31 5.54 11.81
CA MET A 63 1.14 5.39 11.89
C MET A 63 1.64 5.35 13.34
N ALA A 64 1.10 6.21 14.22
CA ALA A 64 1.41 6.16 15.65
C ALA A 64 0.99 4.82 16.27
N LEU A 65 -0.21 4.32 15.96
CA LEU A 65 -0.66 3.00 16.39
C LEU A 65 0.22 1.86 15.84
N ASN A 66 0.67 1.96 14.59
CA ASN A 66 1.58 0.97 13.99
C ASN A 66 2.93 0.95 14.72
N ARG A 67 3.48 2.10 15.11
CA ARG A 67 4.74 2.17 15.87
C ARG A 67 4.65 1.46 17.23
N LEU A 68 3.51 1.56 17.89
CA LEU A 68 3.26 0.84 19.15
C LEU A 68 3.12 -0.68 18.94
N LYS A 69 2.45 -1.08 17.85
CA LYS A 69 2.29 -2.50 17.49
C LYS A 69 3.59 -3.14 16.98
N TYR A 70 4.44 -2.35 16.34
CA TYR A 70 5.66 -2.79 15.67
C TYR A 70 6.85 -1.94 16.15
N PRO A 71 7.32 -2.12 17.39
CA PRO A 71 8.44 -1.35 17.94
C PRO A 71 9.75 -1.78 17.29
N ALA A 72 10.49 -0.83 16.69
CA ALA A 72 11.71 -1.10 15.92
C ALA A 72 12.78 -1.94 16.63
N SER A 73 12.82 -1.89 17.97
CA SER A 73 13.72 -2.72 18.79
C SER A 73 13.37 -4.22 18.78
N LYS A 74 12.12 -4.59 18.51
CA LYS A 74 11.63 -5.98 18.40
C LYS A 74 11.38 -6.41 16.96
N VAL A 75 11.13 -5.45 16.07
CA VAL A 75 10.83 -5.68 14.66
C VAL A 75 11.82 -4.99 13.75
N HIS A 76 12.83 -5.76 13.36
CA HIS A 76 13.76 -5.36 12.32
C HIS A 76 13.80 -6.45 11.23
N GLY A 77 13.54 -6.06 9.98
CA GLY A 77 13.66 -6.95 8.82
C GLY A 77 12.61 -8.07 8.69
N SER A 78 11.46 -7.98 9.36
CA SER A 78 10.41 -9.01 9.30
C SER A 78 9.00 -8.40 9.27
N ALA A 79 8.16 -8.87 8.35
CA ALA A 79 6.76 -8.43 8.17
C ALA A 79 5.75 -9.24 9.00
N LYS A 80 6.19 -10.01 10.00
CA LYS A 80 5.28 -10.76 10.87
C LYS A 80 4.32 -9.82 11.58
N LYS A 81 3.12 -10.29 11.92
CA LYS A 81 2.19 -9.50 12.73
C LYS A 81 2.69 -9.39 14.16
N TYR A 82 2.25 -8.34 14.86
CA TYR A 82 2.61 -8.08 16.26
C TYR A 82 2.29 -9.25 17.20
N THR A 83 1.33 -10.11 16.83
CA THR A 83 0.95 -11.34 17.54
C THR A 83 1.99 -12.47 17.45
N GLU A 84 2.99 -12.34 16.57
CA GLU A 84 3.98 -13.37 16.28
C GLU A 84 5.36 -13.07 16.87
N TYR A 85 5.56 -11.89 17.48
CA TYR A 85 6.78 -11.58 18.23
C TYR A 85 6.62 -12.08 19.66
N LYS A 86 7.45 -13.06 20.03
CA LYS A 86 7.61 -13.48 21.43
C LYS A 86 8.61 -12.55 22.10
N ASP A 87 8.39 -12.26 23.37
CA ASP A 87 9.30 -11.44 24.21
C ASP A 87 10.70 -12.05 24.32
#